data_AF-A0A7R9QJ07-F1
#
_entry.id   AF-A0A7R9QJ07-F1
#
_cell.length_a   1.000
_cell.length_b   1.000
_cell.length_c   1.000
_cell.angle_alpha   90.00
_cell.angle_beta   90.00
_cell.angle_gamma   90.00
#
_symmetry.space_group_name_H-M   'P 1'
#
loop_
_entity.id
_entity.type
_entity.pdbx_description
1 polymer ?
#
loop_
_entity_poly.entity_id
_entity_poly.type
_entity_poly.pdbx_seq_one_letter_code
_entity_poly.pdbx_strand_id
1 'polypeptide(L)'
;NGSYLLNYGLDTWGCQVVNPSQTDAKELRKLLLGWLFFITKFVEFADTVFFILRKKQTQVSALHVIHHALVPILVWIGFKFLPGGSNAFFPLINSLVHTIMYTYYGLSTLGPAVQPYLWWKKYLTRIQMIQFVLIIMNSSR
;
A
#
# COMPACT_ATOMS: atom_id res chain seq x y z
N ASN A 1 -11.32 12.45 -2.33
CA ASN A 1 -11.87 11.12 -2.60
C ASN A 1 -11.40 10.69 -4.00
N GLY A 2 -10.35 9.88 -4.14
CA GLY A 2 -9.69 9.61 -5.44
C GLY A 2 -10.13 8.31 -6.14
N SER A 3 -10.94 7.49 -5.47
CA SER A 3 -11.41 6.18 -5.94
C SER A 3 -12.27 6.23 -7.20
N TYR A 4 -13.01 7.33 -7.42
CA TYR A 4 -13.83 7.52 -8.63
C TYR A 4 -12.97 7.65 -9.91
N LEU A 5 -11.69 8.02 -9.78
CA LEU A 5 -10.79 8.17 -10.93
C LEU A 5 -10.41 6.83 -11.58
N LEU A 6 -10.59 5.74 -10.85
CA LEU A 6 -10.32 4.36 -11.29
C LEU A 6 -11.61 3.53 -11.35
N ASN A 7 -12.78 4.18 -11.41
CA ASN A 7 -14.08 3.52 -11.33
C ASN A 7 -14.16 2.53 -10.14
N TYR A 8 -13.76 3.00 -8.95
CA TYR A 8 -13.70 2.21 -7.73
C TYR A 8 -12.81 0.96 -7.83
N GLY A 9 -11.80 0.98 -8.71
CA GLY A 9 -10.87 -0.12 -8.96
C GLY A 9 -11.26 -1.03 -10.11
N LEU A 10 -12.45 -0.88 -10.69
CA LEU A 10 -12.87 -1.69 -11.85
C LEU A 10 -11.94 -1.47 -13.05
N ASP A 11 -11.50 -0.23 -13.27
CA ASP A 11 -10.59 0.11 -14.37
C ASP A 11 -9.19 -0.46 -14.17
N THR A 12 -8.86 -0.95 -12.97
CA THR A 12 -7.54 -1.54 -12.69
C THR A 12 -7.51 -3.07 -12.84
N TRP A 13 -8.67 -3.70 -12.99
CA TRP A 13 -8.84 -5.16 -13.06
C TRP A 13 -8.82 -5.73 -14.48
N GLY A 14 -9.00 -4.87 -15.50
CA GLY A 14 -8.88 -5.22 -16.92
C GLY A 14 -7.51 -4.88 -17.49
N CYS A 15 -7.24 -5.30 -18.73
CA CYS A 15 -6.02 -4.91 -19.46
C CYS A 15 -6.17 -3.47 -19.95
N GLN A 16 -5.58 -2.53 -19.20
CA GLN A 16 -5.64 -1.10 -19.47
C GLN A 16 -4.22 -0.60 -19.67
N VAL A 17 -3.91 -0.21 -20.89
CA VAL A 17 -2.61 0.34 -21.26
C VAL A 17 -2.53 1.82 -20.89
N VAL A 18 -1.34 2.25 -20.45
CA VAL A 18 -1.07 3.66 -20.22
C VAL A 18 -0.92 4.35 -21.58
N ASN A 19 -1.74 5.37 -21.85
CA ASN A 19 -1.61 6.19 -23.05
C ASN A 19 -0.82 7.48 -22.72
N PRO A 20 0.48 7.56 -23.07
CA PRO A 20 1.33 8.70 -22.71
C PRO A 20 0.94 10.00 -23.44
N SER A 21 0.18 9.91 -24.54
CA SER A 21 -0.27 11.07 -25.31
C SER A 21 -1.53 11.72 -24.71
N GLN A 22 -2.19 11.06 -23.76
CA GLN A 22 -3.41 11.55 -23.13
C GLN A 22 -3.09 12.45 -21.93
N THR A 23 -3.22 13.76 -22.12
CA THR A 23 -2.96 14.79 -21.09
C THR A 23 -4.25 15.39 -20.54
N ASP A 24 -5.23 14.54 -20.22
CA ASP A 24 -6.46 14.96 -19.55
C ASP A 24 -6.23 15.21 -18.05
N ALA A 25 -7.01 16.11 -17.45
CA ALA A 25 -6.97 16.43 -16.02
C ALA A 25 -7.20 15.18 -15.14
N LYS A 26 -7.93 14.17 -15.64
CA LYS A 26 -8.10 12.88 -14.96
C LYS A 26 -6.79 12.09 -14.88
N GLU A 27 -6.03 12.02 -15.96
CA GLU A 27 -4.74 11.31 -15.98
C GLU A 27 -3.71 12.00 -15.10
N LEU A 28 -3.66 13.34 -15.12
CA LEU A 28 -2.78 14.09 -14.21
C LEU A 28 -3.09 13.80 -12.73
N ARG A 29 -4.36 13.66 -12.36
CA ARG A 29 -4.76 13.28 -10.99
C ARG A 29 -4.33 11.85 -10.65
N LYS A 30 -4.41 10.91 -11.58
CA LYS A 30 -3.93 9.53 -11.38
C LYS A 30 -2.40 9.51 -11.15
N LEU A 31 -1.65 10.29 -11.94
CA LEU A 31 -0.21 10.45 -11.76
C LEU A 31 0.14 11.04 -10.39
N LEU A 32 -0.60 12.08 -9.96
CA LEU A 32 -0.44 12.67 -8.63
C LEU A 32 -0.70 11.64 -7.52
N LEU A 33 -1.75 10.80 -7.65
CA LEU A 33 -2.03 9.74 -6.69
C LEU A 33 -0.90 8.69 -6.65
N GLY A 34 -0.37 8.30 -7.81
CA GLY A 34 0.79 7.41 -7.89
C GLY A 34 2.04 8.01 -7.25
N TRP A 35 2.27 9.31 -7.44
CA TRP A 35 3.36 10.03 -6.78
C TRP A 35 3.18 10.08 -5.27
N LEU A 36 1.98 10.41 -4.78
CA LEU A 36 1.68 10.41 -3.35
C LEU A 36 1.90 9.01 -2.74
N PHE A 37 1.45 7.95 -3.42
CA PHE A 37 1.72 6.57 -3.00
C PHE A 37 3.21 6.25 -2.93
N PHE A 38 4.02 6.73 -3.89
CA PHE A 38 5.47 6.57 -3.81
C PHE A 38 6.06 7.27 -2.59
N ILE A 39 5.61 8.49 -2.28
CA ILE A 39 6.03 9.22 -1.07
C ILE A 39 5.67 8.46 0.21
N THR A 40 4.51 7.79 0.26
CA THR A 40 4.15 7.02 1.47
C THR A 40 5.15 5.91 1.76
N LYS A 41 5.80 5.30 0.75
CA LYS A 41 6.82 4.26 0.96
C LYS A 41 8.02 4.76 1.78
N PHE A 42 8.34 6.06 1.72
CA PHE A 42 9.38 6.66 2.58
C PHE A 42 8.86 6.96 3.97
N VAL A 43 7.58 7.37 4.10
CA VAL A 43 6.94 7.59 5.40
C VAL A 43 6.89 6.28 6.20
N GLU A 44 6.69 5.15 5.52
CA GLU A 44 6.68 3.81 6.10
C GLU A 44 8.02 3.42 6.76
N PHE A 45 9.15 4.09 6.45
CA PHE A 45 10.39 3.88 7.21
C PHE A 45 10.26 4.30 8.68
N ALA A 46 9.35 5.22 9.00
CA ALA A 46 9.08 5.62 10.37
C ALA A 46 8.63 4.44 11.25
N ASP A 47 8.02 3.40 10.69
CA ASP A 47 7.63 2.20 11.43
C ASP A 47 8.84 1.52 12.06
N THR A 48 9.92 1.40 11.30
CA THR A 48 11.18 0.84 11.78
C THR A 48 11.75 1.68 12.92
N VAL A 49 11.69 3.00 12.79
CA VAL A 49 12.10 3.93 13.86
C VAL A 49 11.25 3.71 15.11
N PHE A 50 9.92 3.64 14.99
CA PHE A 50 9.02 3.39 16.11
C PHE A 50 9.24 2.03 16.77
N PHE A 51 9.51 0.96 16.02
CA PHE A 51 9.81 -0.36 16.59
C PHE A 51 11.11 -0.36 17.39
N ILE A 52 12.14 0.32 16.89
CA ILE A 52 13.41 0.49 17.59
C ILE A 52 13.21 1.30 18.88
N LEU A 53 12.54 2.46 18.79
CA LEU A 53 12.28 3.34 19.94
C LEU A 53 11.43 2.65 21.02
N ARG A 54 10.46 1.81 20.62
CA ARG A 54 9.63 1.01 21.55
C ARG A 54 10.32 -0.24 22.08
N LYS A 55 11.60 -0.47 21.73
CA LYS A 55 12.38 -1.68 22.07
C LYS A 55 11.68 -2.98 21.64
N LYS A 56 10.90 -2.95 20.56
CA LYS A 56 10.17 -4.11 20.01
C LYS A 56 10.93 -4.71 18.83
N GLN A 57 12.18 -5.10 19.07
CA GLN A 57 13.08 -5.63 18.02
C GLN A 57 12.56 -6.90 17.35
N THR A 58 11.69 -7.67 18.03
CA THR A 58 11.01 -8.83 17.44
C THR A 58 10.08 -8.46 16.27
N GLN A 59 9.70 -7.19 16.11
CA GLN A 59 8.92 -6.69 14.97
C GLN A 59 9.82 -6.33 13.78
N VAL A 60 11.10 -6.02 14.00
CA VAL A 60 12.10 -5.74 12.95
C VAL A 60 12.68 -7.06 12.44
N SER A 61 11.82 -7.88 11.84
CA SER A 61 12.21 -9.16 11.25
C SER A 61 13.03 -8.97 9.97
N ALA A 62 13.75 -10.01 9.53
CA ALA A 62 14.43 -9.99 8.23
C ALA A 62 13.46 -9.67 7.08
N LEU A 63 12.23 -10.20 7.12
CA LEU A 63 11.19 -9.90 6.14
C LEU A 63 10.83 -8.41 6.13
N HIS A 64 10.66 -7.79 7.31
CA HIS A 64 10.38 -6.37 7.44
C HIS A 64 11.48 -5.52 6.80
N VAL A 65 12.74 -5.79 7.16
CA VAL A 65 13.89 -5.02 6.66
C VAL A 65 14.04 -5.15 5.15
N ILE A 66 14.00 -6.37 4.62
CA ILE A 66 14.11 -6.63 3.17
C ILE A 66 12.95 -5.96 2.43
N HIS A 67 11.72 -6.08 2.95
CA HIS A 67 10.53 -5.47 2.36
C HIS A 67 10.66 -3.94 2.29
N HIS A 68 10.92 -3.26 3.42
CA HIS A 68 11.02 -1.80 3.42
C HIS A 68 12.23 -1.27 2.65
N ALA A 69 13.31 -2.05 2.49
CA ALA A 69 14.43 -1.67 1.65
C ALA A 69 14.11 -1.76 0.14
N LEU A 70 13.43 -2.81 -0.29
CA LEU A 70 13.19 -3.08 -1.72
C LEU A 70 11.94 -2.38 -2.27
N VAL A 71 10.87 -2.28 -1.48
CA VAL A 71 9.57 -1.76 -1.95
C VAL A 71 9.66 -0.34 -2.53
N PRO A 72 10.34 0.65 -1.91
CA PRO A 72 10.46 1.98 -2.48
C PRO A 72 11.15 1.97 -3.86
N ILE A 73 12.16 1.11 -4.04
CA ILE A 73 12.90 0.97 -5.30
C ILE A 73 11.97 0.39 -6.38
N LEU A 74 11.25 -0.68 -6.07
CA LEU A 74 10.33 -1.33 -7.01
C LEU A 74 9.16 -0.42 -7.38
N VAL A 75 8.60 0.33 -6.41
CA VAL A 75 7.53 1.30 -6.65
C VAL A 75 8.03 2.46 -7.51
N TRP A 76 9.27 2.94 -7.30
CA TRP A 76 9.88 3.94 -8.16
C TRP A 76 9.98 3.48 -9.61
N ILE A 77 10.53 2.28 -9.83
CA ILE A 77 10.67 1.70 -11.18
C ILE A 77 9.28 1.54 -11.82
N GLY A 78 8.32 0.94 -11.12
CA GLY A 78 6.97 0.74 -11.62
C GLY A 78 6.28 2.06 -11.99
N PHE A 79 6.36 3.07 -11.11
CA PHE A 79 5.80 4.38 -11.37
C PHE A 79 6.51 5.11 -12.52
N LYS A 80 7.84 5.01 -12.64
CA LYS A 80 8.59 5.71 -13.67
C LYS A 80 8.28 5.21 -15.08
N PHE A 81 8.13 3.90 -15.25
CA PHE A 81 7.99 3.28 -16.57
C PHE A 81 6.54 2.94 -16.94
N LEU A 82 5.69 2.63 -15.96
CA LEU A 82 4.31 2.19 -16.19
C LEU A 82 3.34 2.86 -15.20
N PRO A 83 3.21 4.20 -15.23
CA PRO A 83 2.37 4.94 -14.28
C PRO A 83 0.88 4.82 -14.64
N GLY A 84 0.23 3.74 -14.21
CA GLY A 84 -1.23 3.62 -14.29
C GLY A 84 -1.70 2.34 -14.97
N GLY A 85 -2.90 2.40 -15.56
CA GLY A 85 -3.54 1.23 -16.14
C GLY A 85 -3.75 0.11 -15.11
N SER A 86 -3.57 -1.13 -15.52
CA SER A 86 -3.68 -2.31 -14.65
C SER A 86 -2.69 -2.28 -13.47
N ASN A 87 -1.54 -1.59 -13.61
CA ASN A 87 -0.56 -1.46 -12.53
C ASN A 87 -1.04 -0.58 -11.37
N ALA A 88 -2.07 0.23 -11.57
CA ALA A 88 -2.68 1.01 -10.49
C ALA A 88 -3.48 0.15 -9.49
N PHE A 89 -3.69 -1.15 -9.77
CA PHE A 89 -4.32 -2.06 -8.81
C PHE A 89 -3.49 -2.26 -7.54
N PHE A 90 -2.17 -2.44 -7.69
CA PHE A 90 -1.25 -2.59 -6.57
C PHE A 90 -1.32 -1.44 -5.55
N PRO A 91 -1.11 -0.16 -5.95
CA PRO A 91 -1.16 0.95 -5.00
C PRO A 91 -2.56 1.14 -4.40
N LEU A 92 -3.63 0.86 -5.16
CA LEU A 92 -5.00 0.95 -4.67
C LEU A 92 -5.26 -0.01 -3.51
N ILE A 93 -5.02 -1.31 -3.72
CA ILE A 93 -5.29 -2.32 -2.69
C ILE A 93 -4.30 -2.22 -1.52
N ASN A 94 -3.04 -1.89 -1.79
CA ASN A 94 -2.04 -1.69 -0.75
C ASN A 94 -2.42 -0.54 0.18
N SER A 95 -2.88 0.59 -0.37
CA SER A 95 -3.30 1.75 0.43
C SER A 95 -4.51 1.42 1.31
N LEU A 96 -5.47 0.62 0.79
CA LEU A 96 -6.62 0.17 1.57
C LEU A 96 -6.19 -0.70 2.76
N VAL A 97 -5.36 -1.72 2.52
CA VAL A 97 -4.89 -2.62 3.57
C VAL A 97 -3.98 -1.90 4.57
N HIS A 98 -3.10 -1.00 4.10
CA HIS A 98 -2.28 -0.17 4.98
C HIS A 98 -3.11 0.76 5.85
N THR A 99 -4.20 1.33 5.32
CA THR A 99 -5.13 2.14 6.13
C THR A 99 -5.69 1.33 7.30
N ILE A 100 -6.12 0.08 7.04
CA ILE A 100 -6.64 -0.83 8.08
C ILE A 100 -5.53 -1.20 9.09
N MET A 101 -4.33 -1.54 8.59
CA MET A 101 -3.19 -1.92 9.42
C MET A 101 -2.74 -0.77 10.34
N TYR A 102 -2.57 0.43 9.79
CA TYR A 102 -2.16 1.60 10.58
C TYR A 102 -3.24 2.05 11.55
N THR A 103 -4.52 1.87 11.20
CA THR A 103 -5.60 2.08 12.17
C THR A 103 -5.44 1.15 13.38
N TYR A 104 -5.15 -0.13 13.15
CA TYR A 104 -4.86 -1.06 14.25
C TYR A 104 -3.62 -0.64 15.05
N TYR A 105 -2.52 -0.24 14.39
CA TYR A 105 -1.32 0.23 15.10
C TYR A 105 -1.60 1.48 15.93
N GLY A 106 -2.32 2.46 15.39
CA GLY A 106 -2.78 3.64 16.11
C GLY A 106 -3.59 3.26 17.36
N LEU A 107 -4.61 2.42 17.22
CA LEU A 107 -5.40 1.95 18.36
C LEU A 107 -4.55 1.20 19.40
N SER A 108 -3.54 0.43 18.96
CA SER A 108 -2.64 -0.30 19.86
C SER A 108 -1.76 0.61 20.72
N THR A 109 -1.60 1.87 20.34
CA THR A 109 -0.84 2.88 21.11
C THR A 109 -1.66 3.56 22.21
N LEU A 110 -2.99 3.44 22.19
CA LEU A 110 -3.90 4.04 23.19
C LEU A 110 -3.86 3.35 24.57
N GLY A 111 -2.96 2.38 24.75
CA GLY A 111 -2.65 1.77 26.05
C GLY A 111 -3.49 0.54 26.43
N PRO A 112 -3.33 0.03 27.66
CA PRO A 112 -3.95 -1.21 28.12
C PRO A 112 -5.48 -1.20 28.12
N ALA A 113 -6.12 -0.02 28.12
CA ALA A 113 -7.57 0.09 28.05
C ALA A 113 -8.13 -0.33 26.68
N VAL A 114 -7.39 -0.08 25.59
CA VAL A 114 -7.85 -0.37 24.22
C VAL A 114 -7.37 -1.75 23.74
N GLN A 115 -6.22 -2.22 24.21
CA GLN A 115 -5.63 -3.50 23.79
C GLN A 115 -6.56 -4.74 23.91
N PRO A 116 -7.42 -4.90 24.94
CA PRO A 116 -8.36 -6.01 25.03
C PRO A 116 -9.34 -6.09 23.86
N TYR A 117 -9.69 -4.95 23.26
CA TYR A 117 -10.61 -4.87 22.13
C TYR A 117 -9.93 -5.17 20.78
N LEU A 118 -8.60 -5.31 20.76
CA LEU A 118 -7.80 -5.57 19.54
C LEU A 118 -7.63 -7.07 19.23
N TRP A 119 -8.65 -7.89 19.51
CA TRP A 119 -8.68 -9.34 19.28
C TRP A 119 -8.55 -9.73 17.79
N TRP A 120 -8.78 -8.78 16.89
CA TRP A 120 -8.81 -8.98 15.45
C TRP A 120 -7.43 -8.89 14.77
N LYS A 121 -6.34 -8.81 15.53
CA LYS A 121 -4.95 -8.83 15.02
C LYS A 121 -4.70 -9.94 13.99
N LYS A 122 -5.24 -11.14 14.24
CA LYS A 122 -5.09 -12.30 13.36
C LYS A 122 -5.73 -12.11 11.97
N TYR A 123 -6.76 -11.27 11.85
CA TYR A 123 -7.40 -10.99 10.58
C TYR A 123 -6.60 -10.00 9.73
N LEU A 124 -5.78 -9.14 10.35
CA LEU A 124 -4.87 -8.26 9.59
C LEU A 124 -3.92 -9.07 8.73
N THR A 125 -3.27 -10.08 9.30
CA THR A 125 -2.35 -10.94 8.55
C THR A 125 -3.09 -11.69 7.45
N ARG A 126 -4.32 -12.15 7.69
CA ARG A 126 -5.14 -12.79 6.64
C ARG A 126 -5.45 -11.83 5.49
N ILE A 127 -5.82 -10.59 5.80
CA ILE A 127 -6.10 -9.55 4.80
C ILE A 127 -4.83 -9.22 3.99
N GLN A 128 -3.66 -9.14 4.64
CA GLN A 128 -2.38 -8.96 3.96
C GLN A 128 -2.06 -10.12 3.01
N MET A 129 -2.32 -11.37 3.40
CA MET A 129 -2.14 -12.52 2.51
C MET A 129 -3.11 -12.50 1.32
N ILE A 130 -4.38 -12.15 1.56
CA ILE A 130 -5.37 -11.99 0.49
C ILE A 130 -4.94 -10.88 -0.48
N GLN A 131 -4.40 -9.78 0.02
CA GLN A 131 -3.85 -8.70 -0.81
C GLN A 131 -2.81 -9.22 -1.80
N PHE A 132 -1.85 -10.05 -1.35
CA PHE A 132 -0.83 -10.62 -2.23
C PHE A 132 -1.44 -11.52 -3.29
N VAL A 133 -2.39 -12.38 -2.93
CA VAL A 133 -3.09 -13.25 -3.89
C VAL A 133 -3.81 -12.42 -4.95
N LEU A 134 -4.54 -11.38 -4.55
CA LEU A 134 -5.26 -10.50 -5.48
C LEU A 134 -4.30 -9.77 -6.43
N ILE A 135 -3.16 -9.27 -5.93
CA ILE A 135 -2.15 -8.60 -6.76
C ILE A 135 -1.56 -9.58 -7.78
N ILE A 136 -1.23 -10.82 -7.37
CA ILE A 136 -0.70 -11.85 -8.25
C ILE A 136 -1.73 -12.18 -9.34
N MET A 137 -2.98 -12.42 -8.96
CA MET A 137 -4.06 -12.70 -9.92
C MET A 137 -4.27 -11.57 -10.92
N ASN A 138 -4.17 -10.31 -10.49
CA ASN A 138 -4.29 -9.15 -11.36
C ASN A 138 -3.08 -9.02 -12.31
N SER A 139 -1.90 -9.42 -11.86
CA SER A 139 -0.66 -9.34 -12.66
C SER A 139 -0.53 -10.47 -13.69
N SER A 140 -1.24 -11.58 -13.49
CA SER A 140 -1.24 -12.74 -14.40
C SER A 140 -2.25 -12.64 -15.55
N ARG A 141 -2.90 -11.48 -15.72
CA ARG A 141 -3.88 -11.22 -16.78
C ARG A 141 -3.37 -10.13 -17.72
#